data_AF-A0AAV0ZWV4-F1
#
_entry.id   AF-A0AAV0ZWV4-F1
#
_cell.length_a   1.000
_cell.length_b   1.000
_cell.length_c   1.000
_cell.angle_alpha   90.00
_cell.angle_beta   90.00
_cell.angle_gamma   90.00
#
_symmetry.space_group_name_H-M   'P 1'
#
loop_
_entity.id
_entity.type
_entity.pdbx_description
1 polymer ?
#
loop_
_entity_poly.entity_id
_entity_poly.type
_entity_poly.pdbx_seq_one_letter_code
_entity_poly.pdbx_strand_id
1 'polypeptide(L)'
;MVICFEDPESGRCLKDTPTKINNFSTKMRIIDFGSGIDEFTIKHLYASTGPSRAEQTYDYTPPEALLNATWYQESTSSNLKYDMWSVGVVMLEMVLGTPNIFQINAFTRALLDRHLEGWNEGVKELAYKFRSFMELCILIPGVSGSYSKKYHKANQVGVSPASWKCSEEFFSRQIKARDPLKIGFSNIWALRLVRHLLQWDPEDRPSVDEALRHPYFQPPPRG
;
A
#
# COMPACT_ATOMS: atom_id res chain seq x y z
N MET A 1 4.19 -10.91 -0.28
CA MET A 1 3.85 -11.28 1.11
C MET A 1 2.54 -12.08 1.10
N VAL A 2 2.55 -13.29 1.66
CA VAL A 2 1.34 -14.10 1.87
C VAL A 2 1.19 -14.35 3.37
N ILE A 3 -0.02 -14.16 3.90
CA ILE A 3 -0.32 -14.32 5.32
C ILE A 3 -1.34 -15.45 5.49
N CYS A 4 -1.09 -16.34 6.45
CA CYS A 4 -2.06 -17.37 6.83
C CYS A 4 -2.33 -17.33 8.33
N PHE A 5 -3.53 -17.72 8.74
CA PHE A 5 -3.83 -18.04 10.13
C PHE A 5 -3.24 -19.41 10.47
N GLU A 6 -2.67 -19.54 11.66
CA GLU A 6 -2.17 -20.81 12.17
C GLU A 6 -3.33 -21.67 12.68
N ASP A 7 -3.40 -22.90 12.19
CA ASP A 7 -4.26 -23.94 12.74
C ASP A 7 -3.75 -24.33 14.14
N PRO A 8 -4.57 -24.16 15.21
CA PRO A 8 -4.15 -24.47 16.58
C PRO A 8 -3.71 -25.93 16.78
N GLU A 9 -4.27 -26.86 16.02
CA GLU A 9 -4.01 -28.30 16.19
C GLU A 9 -2.73 -28.73 15.48
N SER A 10 -2.56 -28.38 14.20
CA SER A 10 -1.40 -28.79 13.42
C SER A 10 -0.23 -27.81 13.45
N GLY A 11 -0.45 -26.56 13.87
CA GLY A 11 0.52 -25.47 13.76
C GLY A 11 0.82 -25.04 12.31
N ARG A 12 0.10 -25.59 11.33
CA ARG A 12 0.25 -25.28 9.89
C ARG A 12 -0.67 -24.14 9.49
N CYS A 13 -0.54 -23.66 8.25
CA CYS A 13 -1.53 -22.74 7.70
C CYS A 13 -2.89 -23.40 7.61
N LEU A 14 -3.87 -22.71 8.18
CA LEU A 14 -5.26 -23.06 8.10
C LEU A 14 -5.74 -23.01 6.64
N LYS A 15 -6.26 -24.14 6.14
CA LYS A 15 -6.65 -24.30 4.73
C LYS A 15 -8.11 -23.93 4.46
N ASP A 16 -8.97 -24.16 5.44
CA ASP A 16 -10.42 -23.99 5.32
C ASP A 16 -10.91 -22.92 6.28
N THR A 17 -12.01 -22.26 5.93
CA THR A 17 -12.71 -21.37 6.86
C THR A 17 -13.26 -22.22 8.02
N PRO A 18 -12.84 -21.98 9.26
CA PRO A 18 -13.23 -22.84 10.35
C PRO A 18 -14.73 -22.77 10.59
N THR A 19 -15.35 -23.95 10.63
CA THR A 19 -16.80 -24.13 10.78
C THR A 19 -17.27 -23.98 12.23
N LYS A 20 -16.34 -23.98 13.20
CA LYS A 20 -16.63 -23.80 14.62
C LYS A 20 -16.14 -22.44 15.09
N ILE A 21 -17.07 -21.64 15.60
CA ILE A 21 -16.86 -20.22 15.93
C ILE A 21 -15.86 -20.00 17.09
N ASN A 22 -15.53 -21.03 17.88
CA ASN A 22 -14.87 -20.85 19.18
C ASN A 22 -13.37 -21.24 19.23
N ASN A 23 -12.75 -21.68 18.12
CA ASN A 23 -11.35 -22.13 18.11
C ASN A 23 -10.50 -21.43 17.02
N PHE A 24 -10.62 -20.11 16.88
CA PHE A 24 -9.73 -19.36 15.99
C PHE A 24 -8.51 -18.86 16.75
N SER A 25 -7.32 -19.27 16.31
CA SER A 25 -6.09 -18.59 16.68
C SER A 25 -5.97 -17.30 15.88
N THR A 26 -5.70 -16.18 16.54
CA THR A 26 -5.30 -14.92 15.88
C THR A 26 -3.83 -14.90 15.50
N LYS A 27 -3.10 -16.01 15.75
CA LYS A 27 -1.70 -16.15 15.38
C LYS A 27 -1.61 -16.29 13.87
N MET A 28 -0.90 -15.35 13.26
CA MET A 28 -0.65 -15.31 11.83
C MET A 28 0.81 -15.64 11.54
N ARG A 29 1.06 -16.18 10.35
CA ARG A 29 2.41 -16.43 9.83
C ARG A 29 2.55 -15.88 8.42
N ILE A 30 3.71 -15.31 8.13
CA ILE A 30 4.12 -15.01 6.76
C ILE A 30 4.60 -16.31 6.13
N ILE A 31 4.16 -16.58 4.91
CA ILE A 31 4.53 -17.75 4.13
C ILE A 31 4.90 -17.37 2.71
N ASP A 32 5.23 -18.38 1.92
CA ASP A 32 5.51 -18.28 0.49
C ASP A 32 6.68 -17.30 0.20
N PHE A 33 7.85 -17.68 0.72
CA PHE A 33 9.10 -16.96 0.49
C PHE A 33 9.73 -17.29 -0.88
N GLY A 34 8.98 -17.88 -1.81
CA GLY A 34 9.48 -18.27 -3.13
C GLY A 34 9.97 -17.10 -3.97
N SER A 35 9.41 -15.91 -3.75
CA SER A 35 9.84 -14.64 -4.37
C SER A 35 10.76 -13.79 -3.50
N GLY A 36 11.25 -14.34 -2.38
CA GLY A 36 12.19 -13.63 -1.50
C GLY A 36 13.49 -13.28 -2.20
N ILE A 37 14.02 -12.08 -1.90
CA ILE A 37 15.27 -11.60 -2.47
C ILE A 37 16.37 -11.52 -1.40
N ASP A 38 17.54 -12.06 -1.72
CA ASP A 38 18.79 -11.82 -1.01
C ASP A 38 19.94 -11.82 -2.04
N GLU A 39 21.18 -11.63 -1.60
CA GLU A 39 22.35 -11.63 -2.49
C GLU A 39 22.45 -12.95 -3.27
N PHE A 40 22.10 -14.08 -2.65
CA PHE A 40 22.16 -15.39 -3.28
C PHE A 40 21.06 -15.56 -4.32
N THR A 41 19.80 -15.26 -4.03
CA THR A 41 18.68 -15.48 -4.94
C THR A 41 18.74 -14.53 -6.13
N ILE A 42 19.16 -13.27 -5.94
CA ILE A 42 19.41 -12.33 -7.04
C ILE A 42 20.43 -12.92 -8.02
N LYS A 43 21.54 -13.46 -7.51
CA LYS A 43 22.62 -14.00 -8.34
C LYS A 43 22.28 -15.33 -9.03
N HIS A 44 21.49 -16.19 -8.39
CA HIS A 44 21.32 -17.58 -8.84
C HIS A 44 19.92 -17.89 -9.38
N LEU A 45 18.89 -17.18 -8.95
CA LEU A 45 17.49 -17.49 -9.29
C LEU A 45 16.87 -16.48 -10.27
N TYR A 46 17.33 -15.22 -10.25
CA TYR A 46 16.74 -14.14 -11.05
C TYR A 46 17.56 -13.71 -12.28
N ALA A 47 18.58 -14.50 -12.64
CA ALA A 47 19.49 -14.22 -13.75
C ALA A 47 20.10 -12.80 -13.70
N SER A 48 20.66 -12.31 -14.81
CA SER A 48 21.27 -10.98 -14.88
C SER A 48 20.25 -9.83 -14.88
N THR A 49 18.97 -10.11 -15.17
CA THR A 49 17.89 -9.12 -15.27
C THR A 49 17.22 -8.82 -13.94
N GLY A 50 17.39 -9.70 -12.93
CA GLY A 50 16.74 -9.57 -11.63
C GLY A 50 15.24 -9.91 -11.64
N PRO A 51 14.58 -9.78 -10.47
CA PRO A 51 13.16 -10.05 -10.32
C PRO A 51 12.34 -9.11 -11.21
N SER A 52 11.38 -9.68 -11.92
CA SER A 52 10.49 -8.96 -12.82
C SER A 52 9.16 -8.65 -12.13
N ARG A 53 8.20 -8.13 -12.90
CA ARG A 53 6.81 -7.99 -12.43
C ARG A 53 6.09 -9.34 -12.27
N ALA A 54 6.59 -10.42 -12.89
CA ALA A 54 5.98 -11.74 -12.78
C ALA A 54 6.06 -12.31 -11.37
N GLU A 55 7.05 -11.88 -10.59
CA GLU A 55 7.27 -12.26 -9.20
C GLU A 55 6.45 -11.41 -8.21
N GLN A 56 5.60 -10.51 -8.71
CA GLN A 56 4.86 -9.53 -7.91
C GLN A 56 3.36 -9.70 -8.12
N THR A 57 2.58 -9.53 -7.04
CA THR A 57 1.13 -9.34 -7.16
C THR A 57 0.84 -7.87 -7.41
N TYR A 58 0.27 -7.55 -8.57
CA TYR A 58 0.12 -6.17 -9.06
C TYR A 58 -0.51 -5.22 -8.02
N ASP A 59 -1.59 -5.64 -7.35
CA ASP A 59 -2.32 -4.77 -6.42
C ASP A 59 -1.54 -4.38 -5.15
N TYR A 60 -0.61 -5.25 -4.72
CA TYR A 60 0.26 -5.04 -3.56
C TYR A 60 1.61 -4.42 -3.94
N THR A 61 1.88 -4.25 -5.23
CA THR A 61 3.15 -3.71 -5.72
C THR A 61 3.29 -2.22 -5.42
N PRO A 62 4.43 -1.77 -4.83
CA PRO A 62 4.67 -0.36 -4.52
C PRO A 62 5.00 0.48 -5.77
N PRO A 63 4.86 1.83 -5.70
CA PRO A 63 5.09 2.73 -6.83
C PRO A 63 6.43 2.59 -7.54
N GLU A 64 7.52 2.42 -6.80
CA GLU A 64 8.88 2.26 -7.33
C GLU A 64 9.02 1.01 -8.19
N ALA A 65 8.43 -0.13 -7.78
CA ALA A 65 8.48 -1.37 -8.55
C ALA A 65 7.50 -1.38 -9.74
N LEU A 66 6.45 -0.56 -9.68
CA LEU A 66 5.60 -0.31 -10.86
C LEU A 66 6.33 0.52 -11.92
N LEU A 67 7.17 1.46 -11.53
CA LEU A 67 7.79 2.42 -12.44
C LEU A 67 9.19 2.01 -12.90
N ASN A 68 9.94 1.30 -12.05
CA ASN A 68 11.32 0.95 -12.25
C ASN A 68 11.49 -0.57 -12.22
N ALA A 69 11.89 -1.16 -13.35
CA ALA A 69 12.14 -2.60 -13.43
C ALA A 69 13.35 -3.04 -12.57
N THR A 70 14.26 -2.12 -12.24
CA THR A 70 15.44 -2.39 -11.41
C THR A 70 15.31 -1.81 -10.01
N TRP A 71 14.08 -1.68 -9.49
CA TRP A 71 13.80 -1.16 -8.13
C TRP A 71 14.66 -1.85 -7.06
N TYR A 72 14.94 -3.15 -7.21
CA TYR A 72 15.73 -3.94 -6.26
C TYR A 72 17.22 -3.54 -6.20
N GLN A 73 17.70 -2.71 -7.14
CA GLN A 73 19.06 -2.18 -7.16
C GLN A 73 19.18 -0.83 -6.40
N GLU A 74 18.08 -0.32 -5.86
CA GLU A 74 18.08 0.90 -5.06
C GLU A 74 18.78 0.69 -3.70
N SER A 75 18.74 1.72 -2.84
CA SER A 75 19.36 1.66 -1.52
C SER A 75 18.83 0.46 -0.73
N THR A 76 19.68 -0.16 0.08
CA THR A 76 19.25 -1.25 0.99
C THR A 76 18.11 -0.79 1.91
N SER A 77 18.10 0.49 2.30
CA SER A 77 17.01 1.11 3.07
C SER A 77 15.67 1.06 2.34
N SER A 78 15.63 1.49 1.07
CA SER A 78 14.42 1.49 0.24
C SER A 78 13.89 0.08 -0.01
N ASN A 79 14.77 -0.86 -0.35
CA ASN A 79 14.39 -2.26 -0.60
C ASN A 79 13.73 -2.92 0.63
N LEU A 80 14.25 -2.65 1.83
CA LEU A 80 13.68 -3.16 3.08
C LEU A 80 12.29 -2.56 3.40
N LYS A 81 11.91 -1.46 2.75
CA LYS A 81 10.62 -0.79 2.91
C LYS A 81 9.61 -1.16 1.82
N TYR A 82 9.98 -2.05 0.90
CA TYR A 82 9.07 -2.60 -0.13
C TYR A 82 7.84 -3.25 0.52
N ASP A 83 8.05 -4.18 1.46
CA ASP A 83 6.96 -4.91 2.11
C ASP A 83 6.09 -4.02 3.01
N MET A 84 6.63 -2.89 3.48
CA MET A 84 5.87 -1.93 4.30
C MET A 84 4.72 -1.30 3.52
N TRP A 85 4.89 -1.08 2.21
CA TRP A 85 3.78 -0.68 1.34
C TRP A 85 2.71 -1.78 1.27
N SER A 86 3.11 -3.04 1.05
CA SER A 86 2.20 -4.19 0.98
C SER A 86 1.39 -4.35 2.26
N VAL A 87 2.01 -4.12 3.43
CA VAL A 87 1.31 -4.08 4.73
C VAL A 87 0.26 -2.97 4.76
N GLY A 88 0.59 -1.77 4.24
CA GLY A 88 -0.37 -0.66 4.12
C GLY A 88 -1.58 -1.01 3.24
N VAL A 89 -1.34 -1.72 2.12
CA VAL A 89 -2.41 -2.23 1.24
C VAL A 89 -3.30 -3.21 2.00
N VAL A 90 -2.73 -4.23 2.64
CA VAL A 90 -3.48 -5.23 3.42
C VAL A 90 -4.29 -4.60 4.55
N MET A 91 -3.72 -3.62 5.26
CA MET A 91 -4.46 -2.89 6.31
C MET A 91 -5.66 -2.14 5.72
N LEU A 92 -5.52 -1.55 4.54
CA LEU A 92 -6.62 -0.84 3.90
C LEU A 92 -7.68 -1.80 3.34
N GLU A 93 -7.29 -2.99 2.88
CA GLU A 93 -8.22 -4.06 2.52
C GLU A 93 -9.07 -4.49 3.71
N MET A 94 -8.47 -4.64 4.90
CA MET A 94 -9.20 -4.97 6.13
C MET A 94 -10.20 -3.86 6.52
N VAL A 95 -9.84 -2.59 6.28
CA VAL A 95 -10.73 -1.45 6.58
C VAL A 95 -11.88 -1.35 5.58
N LEU A 96 -11.62 -1.62 4.29
CA LEU A 96 -12.62 -1.49 3.23
C LEU A 96 -13.43 -2.78 2.98
N GLY A 97 -12.95 -3.93 3.45
CA GLY A 97 -13.56 -5.23 3.20
C GLY A 97 -13.49 -5.68 1.74
N THR A 98 -12.51 -5.18 0.97
CA THR A 98 -12.34 -5.52 -0.46
C THR A 98 -10.87 -5.44 -0.87
N PRO A 99 -10.39 -6.33 -1.78
CA PRO A 99 -9.03 -6.24 -2.32
C PRO A 99 -8.85 -5.08 -3.31
N ASN A 100 -9.94 -4.51 -3.82
CA ASN A 100 -9.91 -3.49 -4.89
C ASN A 100 -9.67 -2.07 -4.35
N ILE A 101 -8.68 -1.88 -3.47
CA ILE A 101 -8.48 -0.63 -2.73
C ILE A 101 -8.09 0.56 -3.62
N PHE A 102 -7.47 0.28 -4.78
CA PHE A 102 -7.05 1.27 -5.76
C PHE A 102 -8.02 1.40 -6.94
N GLN A 103 -9.24 0.89 -6.79
CA GLN A 103 -10.26 1.05 -7.81
C GLN A 103 -10.77 2.50 -7.83
N ILE A 104 -10.70 3.11 -9.02
CA ILE A 104 -11.34 4.40 -9.30
C ILE A 104 -12.83 4.19 -9.61
N ASN A 105 -13.65 5.20 -9.32
CA ASN A 105 -15.08 5.10 -9.59
C ASN A 105 -15.35 5.00 -11.12
N ALA A 106 -16.49 4.38 -11.48
CA ALA A 106 -16.83 4.08 -12.87
C ALA A 106 -16.90 5.34 -13.76
N PHE A 107 -17.34 6.47 -13.21
CA PHE A 107 -17.41 7.73 -13.93
C PHE A 107 -16.01 8.29 -14.25
N THR A 108 -15.12 8.32 -13.26
CA THR A 108 -13.70 8.69 -13.45
C THR A 108 -13.03 7.78 -14.47
N ARG A 109 -13.30 6.46 -14.40
CA ARG A 109 -12.76 5.49 -15.36
C ARG A 109 -13.24 5.78 -16.77
N ALA A 110 -14.54 5.95 -16.99
CA ALA A 110 -15.10 6.25 -18.31
C ALA A 110 -14.55 7.56 -18.91
N LEU A 111 -14.30 8.58 -18.08
CA LEU A 111 -13.65 9.80 -18.53
C LEU A 111 -12.19 9.58 -18.94
N LEU A 112 -11.44 8.79 -18.15
CA LEU A 112 -10.06 8.42 -18.49
C LEU A 112 -10.00 7.57 -19.76
N ASP A 113 -10.93 6.63 -19.95
CA ASP A 113 -10.97 5.74 -21.11
C ASP A 113 -11.05 6.53 -22.41
N ARG A 114 -11.83 7.61 -22.43
CA ARG A 114 -11.90 8.52 -23.57
C ARG A 114 -10.56 9.23 -23.85
N HIS A 115 -9.80 9.56 -22.81
CA HIS A 115 -8.48 10.20 -22.96
C HIS A 115 -7.36 9.22 -23.33
N LEU A 116 -7.54 7.94 -23.01
CA LEU A 116 -6.57 6.87 -23.24
C LEU A 116 -6.96 5.99 -24.44
N GLU A 117 -7.80 6.50 -25.32
CA GLU A 117 -8.23 5.78 -26.52
C GLU A 117 -7.02 5.42 -27.39
N GLY A 118 -6.93 4.15 -27.80
CA GLY A 118 -5.79 3.63 -28.57
C GLY A 118 -4.53 3.31 -27.75
N TRP A 119 -4.51 3.56 -26.44
CA TRP A 119 -3.37 3.19 -25.59
C TRP A 119 -3.36 1.69 -25.27
N ASN A 120 -2.18 1.15 -24.99
CA ASN A 120 -2.01 -0.23 -24.54
C ASN A 120 -2.68 -0.46 -23.17
N GLU A 121 -3.29 -1.64 -22.96
CA GLU A 121 -4.00 -1.97 -21.73
C GLU A 121 -3.15 -1.85 -20.47
N GLY A 122 -1.89 -2.29 -20.48
CA GLY A 122 -1.00 -2.14 -19.32
C GLY A 122 -0.69 -0.67 -18.98
N VAL A 123 -0.69 0.22 -19.96
CA VAL A 123 -0.55 1.68 -19.73
C VAL A 123 -1.85 2.26 -19.20
N LYS A 124 -3.01 1.78 -19.65
CA LYS A 124 -4.32 2.17 -19.10
C LYS A 124 -4.44 1.76 -17.63
N GLU A 125 -4.07 0.53 -17.29
CA GLU A 125 -4.05 0.04 -15.91
C GLU A 125 -3.17 0.90 -15.02
N LEU A 126 -1.96 1.23 -15.48
CA LEU A 126 -1.06 2.14 -14.77
C LEU A 126 -1.68 3.53 -14.57
N ALA A 127 -2.34 4.07 -15.60
CA ALA A 127 -3.04 5.36 -15.51
C ALA A 127 -4.20 5.33 -14.51
N TYR A 128 -5.00 4.25 -14.46
CA TYR A 128 -6.04 4.09 -13.45
C TYR A 128 -5.45 4.02 -12.04
N LYS A 129 -4.34 3.29 -11.87
CA LYS A 129 -3.67 3.15 -10.59
C LYS A 129 -3.10 4.49 -10.10
N PHE A 130 -2.47 5.26 -10.99
CA PHE A 130 -2.01 6.62 -10.68
C PHE A 130 -3.16 7.56 -10.35
N ARG A 131 -4.28 7.46 -11.07
CA ARG A 131 -5.47 8.23 -10.71
C ARG A 131 -5.94 7.88 -9.29
N SER A 132 -5.95 6.60 -8.92
CA SER A 132 -6.31 6.21 -7.56
C SER A 132 -5.32 6.74 -6.52
N PHE A 133 -4.01 6.69 -6.80
CA PHE A 133 -3.01 7.25 -5.90
C PHE A 133 -3.19 8.74 -5.68
N MET A 134 -3.60 9.48 -6.71
CA MET A 134 -3.93 10.90 -6.58
C MET A 134 -5.18 11.11 -5.72
N GLU A 135 -6.24 10.35 -5.95
CA GLU A 135 -7.49 10.44 -5.16
C GLU A 135 -7.27 10.06 -3.69
N LEU A 136 -6.33 9.16 -3.42
CA LEU A 136 -5.92 8.75 -2.07
C LEU A 136 -4.79 9.61 -1.50
N CYS A 137 -4.37 10.68 -2.19
CA CYS A 137 -3.29 11.56 -1.73
C CYS A 137 -1.95 10.84 -1.45
N ILE A 138 -1.71 9.75 -2.16
CA ILE A 138 -0.43 9.05 -2.18
C ILE A 138 0.50 9.77 -3.17
N LEU A 139 -0.02 10.11 -4.36
CA LEU A 139 0.71 10.84 -5.40
C LEU A 139 0.17 12.28 -5.51
N ILE A 140 1.05 13.27 -5.38
CA ILE A 140 0.72 14.69 -5.59
C ILE A 140 1.58 15.21 -6.76
N PRO A 141 0.99 15.39 -7.96
CA PRO A 141 1.76 15.88 -9.11
C PRO A 141 2.32 17.29 -8.87
N GLY A 142 3.51 17.55 -9.38
CA GLY A 142 4.15 18.87 -9.30
C GLY A 142 4.81 19.18 -7.95
N VAL A 143 4.77 18.25 -6.98
CA VAL A 143 5.56 18.33 -5.75
C VAL A 143 6.68 17.30 -5.83
N SER A 144 7.90 17.72 -6.20
CA SER A 144 9.06 16.82 -6.24
C SER A 144 9.39 16.29 -4.83
N GLY A 145 9.68 14.99 -4.73
CA GLY A 145 9.77 14.16 -3.51
C GLY A 145 10.73 14.60 -2.39
N SER A 146 11.44 15.73 -2.49
CA SER A 146 12.23 16.24 -1.37
C SER A 146 11.46 17.14 -0.39
N TYR A 147 10.18 17.45 -0.65
CA TYR A 147 9.37 18.38 0.16
C TYR A 147 8.31 17.74 1.09
N SER A 148 8.21 16.41 1.16
CA SER A 148 7.39 15.74 2.20
C SER A 148 7.98 15.90 3.61
N LYS A 149 9.25 16.33 3.74
CA LYS A 149 9.95 16.52 5.03
C LYS A 149 9.42 17.64 5.93
N LYS A 150 8.42 18.39 5.51
CA LYS A 150 7.75 19.39 6.38
C LYS A 150 6.25 19.26 6.24
N TYR A 151 5.64 18.47 7.11
CA TYR A 151 4.29 18.76 7.58
C TYR A 151 4.19 20.27 7.88
N HIS A 152 3.44 20.96 7.02
CA HIS A 152 2.91 22.31 7.20
C HIS A 152 3.91 23.45 7.54
N LYS A 153 4.37 24.15 6.49
CA LYS A 153 4.26 25.62 6.49
C LYS A 153 3.35 26.03 5.33
N ALA A 154 2.16 26.49 5.69
CA ALA A 154 1.33 27.28 4.79
C ALA A 154 2.17 28.42 4.19
N ASN A 155 1.92 28.73 2.91
CA ASN A 155 2.48 29.81 2.09
C ASN A 155 3.51 29.42 1.03
N GLN A 156 3.14 28.55 0.08
CA GLN A 156 3.57 28.75 -1.31
C GLN A 156 2.38 28.53 -2.26
N VAL A 157 2.02 29.60 -2.97
CA VAL A 157 0.98 29.66 -4.01
C VAL A 157 1.56 29.03 -5.27
N GLY A 158 1.71 27.71 -5.27
CA GLY A 158 1.83 26.92 -6.49
C GLY A 158 0.47 26.28 -6.75
N VAL A 159 -0.10 26.53 -7.93
CA VAL A 159 -1.36 25.88 -8.33
C VAL A 159 -1.08 24.38 -8.44
N SER A 160 -1.47 23.64 -7.40
CA SER A 160 -1.46 22.17 -7.42
C SER A 160 -2.30 21.71 -8.63
N PRO A 161 -1.77 20.85 -9.52
CA PRO A 161 -2.53 20.27 -10.63
C PRO A 161 -3.77 19.49 -10.16
N ALA A 162 -3.77 19.04 -8.90
CA ALA A 162 -4.94 18.50 -8.23
C ALA A 162 -5.62 19.60 -7.39
N SER A 163 -6.93 19.80 -7.60
CA SER A 163 -7.71 20.87 -6.96
C SER A 163 -7.98 20.65 -5.46
N TRP A 164 -7.61 19.49 -4.89
CA TRP A 164 -7.86 19.17 -3.48
C TRP A 164 -6.61 19.25 -2.59
N LYS A 165 -6.79 19.79 -1.38
CA LYS A 165 -5.76 19.77 -0.33
C LYS A 165 -5.69 18.37 0.28
N CYS A 166 -4.51 17.72 0.23
CA CYS A 166 -4.28 16.37 0.73
C CYS A 166 -4.16 16.27 2.27
N SER A 167 -5.22 16.67 2.97
CA SER A 167 -5.29 16.63 4.44
C SER A 167 -5.67 15.23 4.98
N GLU A 168 -5.55 15.06 6.30
CA GLU A 168 -6.02 13.87 7.03
C GLU A 168 -7.53 13.66 6.84
N GLU A 169 -8.30 14.74 6.92
CA GLU A 169 -9.75 14.75 6.77
C GLU A 169 -10.17 14.43 5.33
N PHE A 170 -9.40 14.89 4.34
CA PHE A 170 -9.65 14.54 2.94
C PHE A 170 -9.46 13.03 2.74
N PHE A 171 -8.34 12.47 3.18
CA PHE A 171 -8.07 11.03 3.08
C PHE A 171 -9.13 10.20 3.81
N SER A 172 -9.49 10.60 5.04
CA SER A 172 -10.57 9.94 5.81
C SER A 172 -11.88 9.88 5.03
N ARG A 173 -12.29 11.02 4.43
CA ARG A 173 -13.49 11.08 3.58
C ARG A 173 -13.38 10.20 2.34
N GLN A 174 -12.21 10.15 1.71
CA GLN A 174 -11.97 9.31 0.54
C GLN A 174 -12.06 7.81 0.86
N ILE A 175 -11.55 7.38 2.00
CA ILE A 175 -11.69 6.00 2.47
C ILE A 175 -13.15 5.71 2.83
N LYS A 176 -13.80 6.58 3.61
CA LYS A 176 -15.22 6.43 3.96
C LYS A 176 -16.14 6.39 2.73
N ALA A 177 -15.80 7.14 1.66
CA ALA A 177 -16.55 7.12 0.41
C ALA A 177 -16.41 5.78 -0.34
N ARG A 178 -15.25 5.13 -0.26
CA ARG A 178 -14.97 3.81 -0.87
C ARG A 178 -15.51 2.65 -0.04
N ASP A 179 -15.61 2.82 1.28
CA ASP A 179 -16.18 1.82 2.18
C ASP A 179 -17.68 1.58 1.84
N PRO A 180 -18.09 0.33 1.54
CA PRO A 180 -19.50 -0.02 1.33
C PRO A 180 -20.39 0.32 2.53
N LEU A 181 -19.89 0.20 3.76
CA LEU A 181 -20.62 0.44 5.00
C LEU A 181 -20.53 1.90 5.47
N LYS A 182 -19.74 2.74 4.80
CA LYS A 182 -19.53 4.16 5.14
C LYS A 182 -19.07 4.37 6.58
N ILE A 183 -18.28 3.45 7.13
CA ILE A 183 -17.67 3.56 8.46
C ILE A 183 -16.32 4.28 8.33
N GLY A 184 -15.45 3.80 7.44
CA GLY A 184 -14.07 4.23 7.30
C GLY A 184 -13.19 3.66 8.42
N PHE A 185 -12.14 4.39 8.81
CA PHE A 185 -11.28 3.97 9.91
C PHE A 185 -12.00 4.09 11.25
N SER A 186 -11.94 3.03 12.07
CA SER A 186 -12.45 3.02 13.44
C SER A 186 -11.59 3.81 14.43
N ASN A 187 -10.32 4.07 14.08
CA ASN A 187 -9.34 4.74 14.93
C ASN A 187 -8.47 5.69 14.10
N ILE A 188 -8.25 6.91 14.59
CA ILE A 188 -7.39 7.91 13.94
C ILE A 188 -5.94 7.45 13.82
N TRP A 189 -5.46 6.65 14.77
CA TRP A 189 -4.11 6.09 14.71
C TRP A 189 -3.98 5.02 13.61
N ALA A 190 -5.05 4.28 13.30
CA ALA A 190 -5.06 3.35 12.17
C ALA A 190 -4.95 4.12 10.85
N LEU A 191 -5.72 5.20 10.72
CA LEU A 191 -5.66 6.09 9.57
C LEU A 191 -4.24 6.64 9.37
N ARG A 192 -3.63 7.18 10.43
CA ARG A 192 -2.28 7.75 10.39
C ARG A 192 -1.22 6.71 10.04
N LEU A 193 -1.34 5.50 10.60
CA LEU A 193 -0.44 4.40 10.28
C LEU A 193 -0.53 4.03 8.79
N VAL A 194 -1.73 3.83 8.26
CA VAL A 194 -1.92 3.51 6.83
C VAL A 194 -1.37 4.61 5.94
N ARG A 195 -1.59 5.89 6.27
CA ARG A 195 -0.97 7.01 5.54
C ARG A 195 0.56 6.94 5.58
N HIS A 196 1.15 6.57 6.71
CA HIS A 196 2.61 6.47 6.85
C HIS A 196 3.19 5.27 6.08
N LEU A 197 2.45 4.16 5.97
CA LEU A 197 2.83 2.99 5.19
C LEU A 197 2.72 3.23 3.67
N LEU A 198 1.67 3.95 3.23
CA LEU A 198 1.39 4.23 1.82
C LEU A 198 2.02 5.55 1.33
N GLN A 199 3.32 5.73 1.60
CA GLN A 199 4.07 6.86 1.04
C GLN A 199 4.54 6.54 -0.38
N TRP A 200 4.49 7.55 -1.25
CA TRP A 200 4.98 7.43 -2.63
C TRP A 200 6.48 7.11 -2.66
N ASP A 201 7.28 7.93 -1.97
CA ASP A 201 8.72 7.74 -1.86
C ASP A 201 9.02 6.61 -0.84
N PRO A 202 9.76 5.56 -1.22
CA PRO A 202 10.12 4.49 -0.30
C PRO A 202 10.93 4.99 0.90
N GLU A 203 11.75 6.04 0.77
CA GLU A 203 12.55 6.54 1.89
C GLU A 203 11.69 7.22 2.97
N ASP A 204 10.52 7.75 2.60
CA ASP A 204 9.56 8.34 3.54
C ASP A 204 8.70 7.30 4.27
N ARG A 205 8.74 6.02 3.85
CA ARG A 205 8.04 4.93 4.56
C ARG A 205 8.78 4.57 5.85
N PRO A 206 8.05 4.12 6.89
CA PRO A 206 8.67 3.61 8.10
C PRO A 206 9.35 2.27 7.84
N SER A 207 10.46 2.02 8.52
CA SER A 207 10.94 0.65 8.77
C SER A 207 9.97 -0.14 9.65
N VAL A 208 10.17 -1.45 9.76
CA VAL A 208 9.39 -2.33 10.66
C VAL A 208 9.44 -1.82 12.11
N ASP A 209 10.63 -1.50 12.61
CA ASP A 209 10.81 -1.03 14.00
C ASP A 209 10.17 0.33 14.26
N GLU A 210 10.14 1.21 13.27
CA GLU A 210 9.43 2.49 13.34
C GLU A 210 7.91 2.30 13.31
N ALA A 211 7.42 1.40 12.46
CA ALA A 211 6.00 1.07 12.37
C ALA A 211 5.48 0.46 13.68
N LEU A 212 6.23 -0.47 14.31
CA LEU A 212 5.86 -1.08 15.58
C LEU A 212 5.82 -0.09 16.75
N ARG A 213 6.58 1.00 16.68
CA ARG A 213 6.54 2.10 17.66
C ARG A 213 5.40 3.09 17.41
N HIS A 214 4.64 2.95 16.32
CA HIS A 214 3.54 3.84 16.01
C HIS A 214 2.45 3.80 17.11
N PRO A 215 1.81 4.93 17.47
CA PRO A 215 0.77 4.99 18.50
C PRO A 215 -0.41 4.04 18.30
N TYR A 216 -0.62 3.55 17.07
CA TYR A 216 -1.64 2.53 16.78
C TYR A 216 -1.42 1.22 17.55
N PHE A 217 -0.18 0.82 17.76
CA PHE A 217 0.18 -0.40 18.50
C PHE A 217 0.41 -0.17 19.99
N GLN A 218 0.40 1.09 20.42
CA GLN A 218 0.60 1.43 21.82
C GLN A 218 -0.73 1.28 22.58
N PRO A 219 -0.71 0.73 23.81
CA PRO A 219 -1.90 0.70 24.63
C PRO A 219 -2.36 2.15 24.91
N PRO A 220 -3.68 2.38 25.06
CA PRO A 220 -4.15 3.69 25.50
C PRO A 220 -3.45 4.05 26.83
N PRO A 221 -3.08 5.33 27.03
CA PRO A 221 -2.42 5.73 28.27
C PRO A 221 -3.29 5.30 29.46
N ARG A 222 -2.67 4.62 30.42
CA ARG A 222 -3.34 4.27 31.68
C ARG A 222 -3.59 5.57 32.43
N GLY A 223 -4.86 5.95 32.56
CA GLY A 223 -5.31 7.03 33.43
C GLY A 223 -5.15 6.66 34.90
#